data_AF-A0AAU8NGW4-F1
#
_entry.id   AF-A0AAU8NGW4-F1
#
_cell.length_a   1.000
_cell.length_b   1.000
_cell.length_c   1.000
_cell.angle_alpha   90.00
_cell.angle_beta   90.00
_cell.angle_gamma   90.00
#
_symmetry.space_group_name_H-M   'P 1'
#
loop_
_entity.id
_entity.type
_entity.pdbx_description
1 polymer ?
#
loop_
_entity_poly.entity_id
_entity_poly.type
_entity_poly.pdbx_seq_one_letter_code
_entity_poly.pdbx_strand_id
1 'polypeptide(L)'
;MEPQEAVLLLKCHAFSHDDVNHPKMQNGFLGSLRPFRGHLIEANFHELMRILRILAPELSTSALDREVMACLWSINHLARAWAVEPEGMLRRNHLITDEQAALMEEWLNLFSYAVMILIEDGGAHEAFWEYEQYMLDRSPEEGKDEGEGGGI
;
A
#
# COMPACT_ATOMS: atom_id res chain seq x y z
N MET A 1 -2.05 -16.67 2.15
CA MET A 1 -2.59 -16.13 0.90
C MET A 1 -1.81 -16.78 -0.21
N GLU A 2 -2.51 -17.46 -1.11
CA GLU A 2 -1.90 -18.12 -2.28
C GLU A 2 -1.72 -17.12 -3.44
N PRO A 3 -0.85 -17.38 -4.44
CA PRO A 3 -0.60 -16.45 -5.54
C PRO A 3 -1.86 -16.04 -6.31
N GLN A 4 -2.78 -16.97 -6.60
CA GLN A 4 -4.02 -16.64 -7.30
C GLN A 4 -4.94 -15.73 -6.47
N GLU A 5 -4.97 -15.93 -5.15
CA GLU A 5 -5.69 -15.06 -4.22
C GLU A 5 -5.04 -13.67 -4.16
N ALA A 6 -3.71 -13.59 -4.18
CA ALA A 6 -2.97 -12.34 -4.22
C ALA A 6 -3.29 -11.53 -5.49
N VAL A 7 -3.34 -12.17 -6.67
CA VAL A 7 -3.74 -11.52 -7.93
C VAL A 7 -5.20 -11.04 -7.87
N LEU A 8 -6.11 -11.85 -7.33
CA LEU A 8 -7.52 -11.47 -7.17
C LEU A 8 -7.65 -10.22 -6.27
N LEU A 9 -6.98 -10.23 -5.12
CA LEU A 9 -7.01 -9.09 -4.20
C LEU A 9 -6.36 -7.86 -4.83
N LEU A 10 -5.23 -8.03 -5.54
CA LEU A 10 -4.58 -6.94 -6.27
C LEU A 10 -5.56 -6.27 -7.25
N LYS A 11 -6.29 -7.07 -8.04
CA LYS A 11 -7.33 -6.57 -8.96
C LYS A 11 -8.42 -5.81 -8.21
N CYS A 12 -8.85 -6.29 -7.04
CA CYS A 12 -9.83 -5.59 -6.21
C CYS A 12 -9.29 -4.24 -5.70
N HIS A 13 -8.06 -4.21 -5.17
CA HIS A 13 -7.42 -2.97 -4.70
C HIS A 13 -7.19 -1.95 -5.82
N ALA A 14 -6.97 -2.43 -7.05
CA ALA A 14 -6.78 -1.63 -8.25
C ALA A 14 -8.08 -1.20 -8.94
N PHE A 15 -9.26 -1.59 -8.43
CA PHE A 15 -10.56 -1.30 -9.06
C PHE A 15 -10.72 -1.94 -10.46
N SER A 16 -10.10 -3.10 -10.65
CA SER A 16 -10.01 -3.83 -11.94
C SER A 16 -10.62 -5.24 -11.87
N HIS A 17 -11.39 -5.56 -10.84
CA HIS A 17 -12.05 -6.85 -10.68
C HIS A 17 -13.48 -6.82 -11.26
N ASP A 18 -13.90 -7.92 -11.90
CA ASP A 18 -15.21 -8.01 -12.59
C ASP A 18 -16.40 -7.98 -11.62
N ASP A 19 -16.24 -8.60 -10.44
CA ASP A 19 -17.25 -8.51 -9.38
C ASP A 19 -17.16 -7.17 -8.65
N VAL A 20 -17.93 -6.20 -9.13
CA VAL A 20 -18.06 -4.86 -8.52
C VAL A 20 -18.66 -4.86 -7.10
N ASN A 21 -19.29 -5.96 -6.69
CA ASN A 21 -19.87 -6.10 -5.35
C ASN A 21 -18.87 -6.66 -4.33
N HIS A 22 -17.68 -7.09 -4.79
CA HIS A 22 -16.66 -7.60 -3.89
C HIS A 22 -16.32 -6.54 -2.82
N PRO A 23 -16.26 -6.87 -1.52
CA PRO A 23 -16.05 -5.87 -0.46
C PRO A 23 -14.79 -5.01 -0.65
N LYS A 24 -13.73 -5.58 -1.25
CA LYS A 24 -12.49 -4.85 -1.57
C LYS A 24 -12.58 -3.95 -2.80
N MET A 25 -13.59 -4.07 -3.65
CA MET A 25 -13.84 -3.07 -4.71
C MET A 25 -14.34 -1.75 -4.11
N GLN A 26 -15.06 -1.80 -2.99
CA GLN A 26 -15.57 -0.61 -2.29
C GLN A 26 -14.64 -0.12 -1.19
N ASN A 27 -14.00 -1.05 -0.47
CA ASN A 27 -13.22 -0.74 0.73
C ASN A 27 -11.74 -1.13 0.60
N GLY A 28 -11.28 -1.56 -0.58
CA GLY A 28 -9.86 -1.76 -0.88
C GLY A 28 -9.14 -0.44 -1.09
N PHE A 29 -7.88 -0.48 -1.51
CA PHE A 29 -6.98 0.67 -1.47
C PHE A 29 -7.50 1.85 -2.31
N LEU A 30 -7.77 1.65 -3.60
CA LEU A 30 -8.41 2.68 -4.43
C LEU A 30 -9.90 2.84 -4.12
N GLY A 31 -10.61 1.74 -3.85
CA GLY A 31 -12.04 1.76 -3.55
C GLY A 31 -12.37 2.69 -2.39
N SER A 32 -11.57 2.67 -1.31
CA SER A 32 -11.77 3.51 -0.13
C SER A 32 -11.55 5.00 -0.37
N LEU A 33 -10.95 5.37 -1.51
CA LEU A 33 -10.80 6.78 -1.91
C LEU A 33 -12.04 7.31 -2.64
N ARG A 34 -13.01 6.44 -3.00
CA ARG A 34 -14.20 6.84 -3.77
C ARG A 34 -15.48 6.06 -3.37
N PRO A 35 -16.32 6.60 -2.48
CA PRO A 35 -16.14 7.88 -1.79
C PRO A 35 -15.12 7.79 -0.65
N PHE A 36 -14.30 8.83 -0.50
CA PHE A 36 -13.44 8.96 0.67
C PHE A 36 -14.27 9.22 1.93
N ARG A 37 -14.00 8.48 3.01
CA ARG A 37 -14.77 8.55 4.27
C ARG A 37 -14.03 9.26 5.41
N GLY A 38 -13.10 10.15 5.06
CA GLY A 38 -12.35 11.00 6.00
C GLY A 38 -11.16 10.32 6.69
N HIS A 39 -10.89 9.05 6.43
CA HIS A 39 -9.74 8.33 6.98
C HIS A 39 -9.13 7.38 5.96
N LEU A 40 -7.81 7.25 6.02
CA LEU A 40 -7.07 6.22 5.28
C LEU A 40 -7.16 4.88 6.00
N ILE A 41 -7.17 3.78 5.24
CA ILE A 41 -7.26 2.42 5.77
C ILE A 41 -5.90 1.75 5.62
N GLU A 42 -5.06 1.88 6.65
CA GLU A 42 -3.68 1.35 6.64
C GLU A 42 -3.61 -0.17 6.41
N ALA A 43 -4.60 -0.92 6.88
CA ALA A 43 -4.70 -2.35 6.62
C ALA A 43 -4.71 -2.69 5.11
N ASN A 44 -5.23 -1.81 4.24
CA ASN A 44 -5.17 -1.99 2.80
C ASN A 44 -3.76 -1.80 2.24
N PHE A 45 -2.98 -0.85 2.78
CA PHE A 45 -1.58 -0.66 2.41
C PHE A 45 -0.75 -1.89 2.80
N HIS A 46 -0.88 -2.38 4.03
CA HIS A 46 -0.20 -3.62 4.45
C HIS A 46 -0.60 -4.83 3.62
N GLU A 47 -1.86 -4.92 3.20
CA GLU A 47 -2.31 -5.98 2.29
C GLU A 47 -1.64 -5.89 0.92
N LEU A 48 -1.48 -4.69 0.35
CA LEU A 48 -0.70 -4.49 -0.87
C LEU A 48 0.76 -4.95 -0.71
N MET A 49 1.42 -4.61 0.39
CA MET A 49 2.79 -5.06 0.64
C MET A 49 2.90 -6.58 0.81
N ARG A 50 1.91 -7.22 1.45
CA ARG A 50 1.83 -8.69 1.51
C ARG A 50 1.60 -9.32 0.14
N ILE A 51 0.74 -8.73 -0.70
CA ILE A 51 0.50 -9.16 -2.08
C ILE A 51 1.82 -9.11 -2.87
N LEU A 52 2.55 -7.99 -2.82
CA LEU A 52 3.85 -7.88 -3.50
C LEU A 52 4.82 -8.98 -3.06
N ARG A 53 4.86 -9.29 -1.76
CA ARG A 53 5.76 -10.32 -1.23
C ARG A 53 5.43 -11.72 -1.75
N ILE A 54 4.14 -12.01 -1.93
CA ILE A 54 3.68 -13.30 -2.51
C ILE A 54 3.97 -13.35 -4.01
N LEU A 55 3.78 -12.24 -4.72
CA LEU A 55 4.02 -12.15 -6.16
C LEU A 55 5.49 -11.92 -6.53
N ALA A 56 6.39 -11.71 -5.55
CA ALA A 56 7.80 -11.45 -5.78
C ALA A 56 8.49 -12.46 -6.72
N PRO A 57 8.28 -13.79 -6.60
CA PRO A 57 8.89 -14.76 -7.51
C PRO A 57 8.41 -14.63 -8.97
N GLU A 58 7.18 -14.15 -9.19
CA GLU A 58 6.62 -13.94 -10.53
C GLU A 58 7.09 -12.60 -11.12
N LEU A 59 7.17 -11.57 -10.27
CA LEU A 59 7.61 -10.22 -10.64
C LEU A 59 9.10 -10.14 -10.98
N SER A 60 9.92 -11.08 -10.48
CA SER A 60 11.35 -11.15 -10.82
C SER A 60 11.64 -11.93 -12.11
N THR A 61 10.61 -12.38 -12.83
CA THR A 61 10.78 -13.09 -14.11
C THR A 61 10.90 -12.11 -15.28
N SER A 62 11.49 -12.56 -16.38
CA SER A 62 11.67 -11.72 -17.59
C SER A 62 10.38 -11.45 -18.37
N ALA A 63 9.27 -12.13 -18.06
CA ALA A 63 8.00 -11.98 -18.73
C ALA A 63 6.90 -11.66 -17.70
N LEU A 64 6.59 -10.38 -17.59
CA LEU A 64 5.60 -9.87 -16.63
C LEU A 64 4.17 -10.02 -17.16
N ASP A 65 3.26 -10.45 -16.28
CA ASP A 65 1.83 -10.45 -16.59
C ASP A 65 1.32 -9.01 -16.75
N ARG A 66 0.73 -8.72 -17.91
CA ARG A 66 0.23 -7.39 -18.26
C ARG A 66 -0.88 -6.91 -17.32
N GLU A 67 -1.77 -7.78 -16.88
CA GLU A 67 -2.88 -7.43 -15.99
C GLU A 67 -2.38 -7.11 -14.57
N VAL A 68 -1.41 -7.89 -14.08
CA VAL A 68 -0.74 -7.61 -12.80
C VAL A 68 -0.05 -6.23 -12.87
N MET A 69 0.74 -5.98 -13.92
CA MET A 69 1.41 -4.69 -14.10
C MET A 69 0.43 -3.52 -14.25
N ALA A 70 -0.67 -3.72 -14.97
CA ALA A 70 -1.72 -2.72 -15.08
C ALA A 70 -2.35 -2.38 -13.71
N CYS A 71 -2.53 -3.37 -12.84
CA CYS A 71 -3.04 -3.14 -11.48
C CYS A 71 -2.03 -2.38 -10.61
N LEU A 72 -0.76 -2.79 -10.61
CA LEU A 72 0.32 -2.11 -9.88
C LEU A 72 0.44 -0.64 -10.31
N TRP A 73 0.42 -0.40 -11.63
CA TRP A 73 0.45 0.95 -12.18
C TRP A 73 -0.79 1.77 -11.82
N SER A 74 -1.98 1.17 -11.92
CA SER A 74 -3.24 1.85 -11.62
C SER A 74 -3.32 2.27 -10.15
N ILE A 75 -2.91 1.41 -9.22
CA ILE A 75 -2.85 1.73 -7.79
C ILE A 75 -1.96 2.96 -7.57
N ASN A 76 -0.73 2.93 -8.08
CA ASN A 76 0.21 4.02 -7.88
C ASN A 76 -0.27 5.33 -8.52
N HIS A 77 -0.66 5.27 -9.80
CA HIS A 77 -1.04 6.45 -10.56
C HIS A 77 -2.33 7.10 -10.05
N LEU A 78 -3.39 6.30 -9.85
CA LEU A 78 -4.69 6.84 -9.46
C LEU A 78 -4.70 7.35 -8.02
N ALA A 79 -4.06 6.62 -7.09
CA ALA A 79 -3.96 7.10 -5.71
C ALA A 79 -3.22 8.44 -5.64
N ARG A 80 -2.10 8.58 -6.37
CA ARG A 80 -1.36 9.85 -6.44
C ARG A 80 -2.21 10.97 -7.05
N ALA A 81 -2.81 10.70 -8.21
CA ALA A 81 -3.65 11.68 -8.92
C ALA A 81 -4.89 12.12 -8.14
N TRP A 82 -5.43 11.28 -7.24
CA TRP A 82 -6.60 11.61 -6.45
C TRP A 82 -6.26 12.24 -5.10
N ALA A 83 -5.27 11.70 -4.40
CA ALA A 83 -5.02 11.99 -2.99
C ALA A 83 -3.79 12.87 -2.72
N VAL A 84 -2.80 12.90 -3.62
CA VAL A 84 -1.50 13.57 -3.39
C VAL A 84 -1.39 14.85 -4.20
N GLU A 85 -1.65 14.78 -5.50
CA GLU A 85 -1.52 15.95 -6.39
C GLU A 85 -2.38 17.13 -5.93
N PRO A 86 -1.88 18.38 -5.93
CA PRO A 86 -2.63 19.54 -5.42
C PRO A 86 -4.02 19.72 -6.04
N GLU A 87 -4.12 19.48 -7.35
CA GLU A 87 -5.38 19.55 -8.12
C GLU A 87 -6.15 18.21 -8.13
N GLY A 88 -5.67 17.22 -7.38
CA GLY A 88 -6.28 15.92 -7.25
C GLY A 88 -7.65 16.00 -6.59
N MET A 89 -8.53 15.07 -6.95
CA MET A 89 -9.93 15.08 -6.55
C MET A 89 -10.15 15.23 -5.03
N LEU A 90 -9.35 14.58 -4.18
CA LEU A 90 -9.50 14.68 -2.72
C LEU A 90 -8.91 15.99 -2.18
N ARG A 91 -7.79 16.45 -2.75
CA ARG A 91 -7.10 17.67 -2.34
C ARG A 91 -7.91 18.91 -2.68
N ARG A 92 -8.33 19.08 -3.93
CA ARG A 92 -9.10 20.25 -4.40
C ARG A 92 -10.47 20.39 -3.75
N ASN A 93 -11.06 19.28 -3.27
CA ASN A 93 -12.35 19.27 -2.59
C ASN A 93 -12.21 19.29 -1.06
N HIS A 94 -11.00 19.46 -0.52
CA HIS A 94 -10.72 19.48 0.92
C HIS A 94 -11.22 18.24 1.67
N LEU A 95 -11.18 17.08 1.02
CA LEU A 95 -11.67 15.82 1.59
C LEU A 95 -10.59 15.09 2.39
N ILE A 96 -9.31 15.29 2.05
CA ILE A 96 -8.13 14.69 2.70
C ILE A 96 -7.27 15.79 3.32
N THR A 97 -6.70 15.55 4.51
CA THR A 97 -5.80 16.52 5.15
C THR A 97 -4.40 16.51 4.53
N ASP A 98 -3.56 17.50 4.88
CA ASP A 98 -2.15 17.53 4.46
C ASP A 98 -1.37 16.35 5.03
N GLU A 99 -1.61 15.98 6.29
CA GLU A 99 -0.98 14.84 6.95
C GLU A 99 -1.38 13.52 6.31
N GLN A 100 -2.67 13.37 5.96
CA GLN A 100 -3.15 12.18 5.25
C GLN A 100 -2.60 12.10 3.83
N ALA A 101 -2.46 13.23 3.12
CA ALA A 101 -1.85 13.26 1.79
C ALA A 101 -0.37 12.88 1.84
N ALA A 102 0.39 13.38 2.83
CA ALA A 102 1.78 13.01 3.06
C ALA A 102 1.93 11.52 3.41
N LEU A 103 1.05 10.99 4.27
CA LEU A 103 1.03 9.56 4.60
C LEU A 103 0.72 8.69 3.37
N MET A 104 -0.24 9.10 2.54
CA MET A 104 -0.52 8.43 1.28
C MET A 104 0.71 8.44 0.36
N GLU A 105 1.40 9.57 0.26
CA GLU A 105 2.62 9.68 -0.55
C GLU A 105 3.73 8.74 -0.04
N GLU A 106 3.95 8.66 1.28
CA GLU A 106 4.87 7.71 1.90
C GLU A 106 4.52 6.25 1.51
N TRP A 107 3.26 5.85 1.66
CA TRP A 107 2.80 4.52 1.26
C TRP A 107 3.02 4.22 -0.22
N LEU A 108 2.77 5.19 -1.10
CA LEU A 108 2.97 5.02 -2.54
C LEU A 108 4.45 4.96 -2.91
N ASN A 109 5.32 5.68 -2.22
CA ASN A 109 6.76 5.60 -2.41
C ASN A 109 7.29 4.21 -2.00
N LEU A 110 6.92 3.73 -0.81
CA LEU A 110 7.27 2.38 -0.34
C LEU A 110 6.79 1.28 -1.30
N PHE A 111 5.53 1.39 -1.75
CA PHE A 111 4.94 0.43 -2.66
C PHE A 111 5.61 0.44 -4.04
N SER A 112 5.82 1.63 -4.64
CA SER A 112 6.41 1.75 -5.97
C SER A 112 7.90 1.40 -5.99
N TYR A 113 8.63 1.69 -4.91
CA TYR A 113 10.01 1.27 -4.73
C TYR A 113 10.12 -0.26 -4.67
N ALA A 114 9.29 -0.92 -3.85
CA ALA A 114 9.24 -2.38 -3.78
C ALA A 114 8.94 -3.01 -5.16
N VAL A 115 7.96 -2.47 -5.90
CA VAL A 115 7.66 -2.92 -7.26
C VAL A 115 8.89 -2.76 -8.17
N MET A 116 9.53 -1.59 -8.17
CA MET A 116 10.71 -1.30 -9.01
C MET A 116 11.84 -2.30 -8.76
N ILE A 117 12.19 -2.55 -7.49
CA ILE A 117 13.26 -3.49 -7.15
C ILE A 117 12.91 -4.93 -7.58
N LEU A 118 11.65 -5.35 -7.39
CA LEU A 118 11.23 -6.70 -7.78
C LEU A 118 11.27 -6.92 -9.30
N ILE A 119 10.82 -5.95 -10.10
CA ILE A 119 10.85 -6.06 -11.58
C ILE A 119 12.27 -5.98 -12.16
N GLU A 120 13.20 -5.39 -11.41
CA GLU A 120 14.63 -5.32 -11.76
C GLU A 120 15.42 -6.54 -11.27
N ASP A 121 14.75 -7.53 -10.65
CA ASP A 121 15.39 -8.70 -10.01
C ASP A 121 16.43 -8.31 -8.93
N GLY A 122 16.21 -7.18 -8.25
CA GLY A 122 17.08 -6.69 -7.17
C GLY A 122 16.93 -7.45 -5.84
N GLY A 123 15.97 -8.38 -5.76
CA GLY A 123 15.77 -9.28 -4.62
C GLY A 123 14.80 -8.75 -3.56
N ALA A 124 14.14 -9.68 -2.87
CA ALA A 124 13.09 -9.36 -1.90
C ALA A 124 13.62 -8.59 -0.66
N HIS A 125 14.87 -8.82 -0.24
CA HIS A 125 15.43 -8.13 0.91
C HIS A 125 15.47 -6.61 0.69
N GLU A 126 16.01 -6.19 -0.45
CA GLU A 126 16.08 -4.76 -0.82
C GLU A 126 14.67 -4.19 -1.04
N ALA A 127 13.82 -4.92 -1.78
CA ALA A 127 12.47 -4.45 -2.11
C ALA A 127 11.60 -4.11 -0.89
N PHE A 128 11.79 -4.81 0.23
CA PHE A 128 10.97 -4.63 1.42
C PHE A 128 11.67 -3.91 2.57
N TRP A 129 12.94 -3.55 2.43
CA TRP A 129 13.72 -2.96 3.51
C TRP A 129 13.07 -1.71 4.10
N GLU A 130 12.70 -0.72 3.28
CA GLU A 130 12.08 0.52 3.75
C GLU A 130 10.71 0.28 4.41
N TYR A 131 9.93 -0.67 3.88
CA TYR A 131 8.65 -1.05 4.48
C TYR A 131 8.85 -1.73 5.84
N GLU A 132 9.91 -2.52 6.00
CA GLU A 132 10.25 -3.13 7.29
C GLU A 132 10.69 -2.07 8.32
N GLN A 133 11.45 -1.05 7.90
CA GLN A 133 11.76 0.11 8.76
C GLN A 133 10.49 0.86 9.17
N TYR A 134 9.59 1.15 8.22
CA TYR A 134 8.28 1.75 8.47
C TYR A 134 7.48 0.99 9.55
N MET A 135 7.52 -0.34 9.52
CA MET A 135 6.83 -1.18 10.52
C MET A 135 7.49 -1.12 11.90
N LEU A 136 8.82 -1.04 11.95
CA LEU A 136 9.57 -0.92 13.22
C LEU A 136 9.31 0.42 13.90
N ASP A 137 9.35 1.52 13.15
CA ASP A 137 9.10 2.87 13.66
C ASP A 137 7.68 3.05 14.22
N ARG A 138 6.74 2.20 13.80
CA ARG A 138 5.33 2.22 14.23
C ARG A 138 4.96 1.07 15.14
N SER A 139 5.91 0.22 15.49
CA SER A 139 5.73 -0.78 16.53
C SER A 139 5.75 -0.08 17.89
N PRO A 140 4.76 -0.28 18.78
CA PRO A 140 4.84 0.28 20.13
C PRO A 140 6.12 -0.24 20.80
N GLU A 141 6.97 0.65 21.32
CA GLU A 141 8.13 0.25 22.11
C GLU A 141 7.65 -0.70 23.22
N GLU A 142 8.03 -1.98 23.14
CA GLU A 142 7.79 -2.93 24.21
C GLU A 142 8.57 -2.47 25.45
N GLY A 143 7.87 -1.83 26.39
CA GLY A 143 8.22 -1.76 27.81
C GLY A 143 9.60 -1.19 28.15
N LYS A 144 9.78 0.12 28.03
CA LYS A 144 10.61 0.86 29.00
C LYS A 144 9.69 1.35 30.12
N ASP A 145 9.24 0.42 30.97
CA ASP A 145 8.65 0.81 32.23
C ASP A 145 9.76 1.16 33.21
N GLU A 146 9.59 2.33 33.79
CA GLU A 146 10.52 3.05 34.63
C GLU A 146 10.68 2.33 35.97
N GLY A 147 11.91 1.97 36.29
CA GLY A 147 12.28 1.34 37.55
C GLY A 147 13.30 2.13 38.35
N GLU A 148 13.32 3.47 38.26
CA GLU A 148 13.99 4.33 39.24
C GLU A 148 12.93 5.11 40.02
N GLY A 149 12.74 4.79 41.31
CA GLY A 149 12.05 5.69 42.24
C GLY A 149 11.44 5.08 43.50
N GLY A 150 12.21 5.12 44.60
CA GLY A 150 11.70 5.08 45.98
C GLY A 150 11.88 3.71 46.65
N GLY A 151 12.74 3.51 47.65
CA GLY A 151 13.10 4.39 48.75
C GLY A 151 12.51 3.81 50.03
N ILE A 152 13.33 3.08 50.81
CA ILE A 152 13.37 3.03 52.28
C ILE A 152 14.82 2.77 52.68
#